data_AF-A0A6J6ZNV8-F1
#
_entry.id   AF-A0A6J6ZNV8-F1
#
_cell.length_a   1.000
_cell.length_b   1.000
_cell.length_c   1.000
_cell.angle_alpha   90.00
_cell.angle_beta   90.00
_cell.angle_gamma   90.00
#
_symmetry.space_group_name_H-M   'P 1'
#
loop_
_entity.id
_entity.type
_entity.pdbx_description
1 polymer ?
#
loop_
_entity_poly.entity_id
_entity_poly.type
_entity_poly.pdbx_seq_one_letter_code
_entity_poly.pdbx_strand_id
1 'polypeptide(L)' 'MTPYKVKYDIVFGHPTIDEVAAIEFAMSRHKHEILKPIVKRSVWAKPILRATPPQHIKFGSGRNN' A
#
# COMPACT_ATOMS: atom_id res chain seq x y z
N MET A 1 38.47 9.71 -0.95
CA MET A 1 37.76 9.36 -2.20
C MET A 1 36.34 9.86 -2.07
N THR A 2 36.04 11.04 -2.61
CA THR A 2 34.69 11.62 -2.59
C THR A 2 33.82 10.85 -3.58
N PRO A 3 32.62 10.37 -3.19
CA PRO A 3 31.74 9.71 -4.15
C PRO A 3 31.32 10.75 -5.19
N TYR A 4 31.53 10.43 -6.47
CA TYR A 4 31.02 11.25 -7.57
C TYR A 4 29.51 11.40 -7.39
N LYS A 5 29.06 12.62 -7.12
CA LYS A 5 27.65 12.93 -6.95
C LYS A 5 27.04 12.99 -8.35
N VAL A 6 26.44 11.88 -8.79
CA VAL A 6 25.71 11.83 -10.06
C VAL A 6 24.53 12.80 -9.94
N LYS A 7 24.48 13.77 -10.87
CA LYS A 7 23.38 14.73 -10.98
C LYS A 7 22.47 14.25 -12.12
N TYR A 8 21.18 14.14 -11.84
CA TYR A 8 20.17 13.73 -12.80
C TYR A 8 19.31 14.95 -13.14
N ASP A 9 19.28 15.34 -14.41
CA ASP A 9 18.56 16.54 -14.85
C ASP A 9 17.07 16.25 -15.06
N ILE A 10 16.71 14.98 -15.29
CA ILE A 10 15.34 14.50 -15.30
C ILE A 10 14.55 14.81 -14.02
N VAL A 11 15.22 14.90 -12.86
CA VAL A 11 14.58 15.25 -11.58
C VAL A 11 14.01 16.67 -11.61
N PHE A 12 14.61 17.55 -12.41
CA PHE A 12 14.17 18.93 -12.60
C PHE A 12 13.18 19.09 -13.76
N GLY A 13 12.75 17.99 -14.40
CA GLY A 13 11.80 18.02 -15.51
C GLY A 13 12.41 18.34 -16.88
N HIS A 14 13.74 18.40 -16.97
CA HIS A 14 14.46 18.60 -18.23
C HIS A 14 15.39 17.42 -18.49
N PRO A 15 14.84 16.27 -18.92
CA PRO A 15 15.65 15.08 -19.13
C PRO A 15 16.59 15.23 -20.31
N THR A 16 17.81 14.72 -20.16
CA THR A 16 18.75 14.57 -21.27
C THR A 16 18.33 13.38 -22.14
N ILE A 17 18.70 13.37 -23.43
CA ILE A 17 18.36 12.30 -24.39
C ILE A 17 18.75 10.91 -23.84
N ASP A 18 19.91 10.81 -23.19
CA ASP A 18 20.41 9.56 -22.61
C ASP A 18 19.55 9.09 -21.42
N GLU A 19 19.06 10.02 -20.59
CA GLU A 19 18.18 9.71 -19.46
C GLU A 19 16.81 9.20 -19.95
N VAL A 20 16.29 9.80 -21.03
CA VAL A 20 15.05 9.33 -21.67
C VAL A 20 15.22 7.92 -22.21
N ALA A 21 16.30 7.67 -22.97
CA ALA A 21 16.58 6.35 -23.54
C ALA A 21 16.75 5.28 -22.45
N ALA A 22 17.42 5.62 -21.34
CA ALA A 22 17.57 4.72 -20.20
C ALA A 22 16.23 4.36 -19.54
N ILE A 23 15.31 5.32 -19.42
CA ILE A 23 13.97 5.08 -18.87
C ILE A 23 13.12 4.25 -19.82
N GLU A 24 13.12 4.53 -21.11
CA GLU A 24 12.39 3.74 -22.10
C GLU A 24 12.84 2.28 -22.08
N PHE A 25 14.16 2.08 -21.99
CA PHE A 25 14.74 0.76 -21.83
C PHE A 25 14.30 0.06 -20.53
N ALA A 26 14.34 0.77 -19.40
CA ALA A 26 13.89 0.25 -18.12
C ALA A 26 12.39 -0.10 -18.14
N MET A 27 11.56 0.75 -18.73
CA MET A 27 10.12 0.56 -18.88
C MET A 27 9.78 -0.63 -19.78
N SER A 28 10.52 -0.83 -20.88
CA SER A 28 10.33 -1.98 -21.78
C SER A 28 10.56 -3.33 -21.09
N ARG A 29 11.41 -3.36 -20.07
CA ARG A 29 11.78 -4.55 -19.30
C ARG A 29 11.00 -4.68 -17.99
N HIS A 30 10.32 -3.62 -17.55
CA HIS A 30 9.58 -3.60 -16.31
C HIS A 30 8.29 -4.44 -16.44
N LYS A 31 8.27 -5.59 -15.78
CA LYS A 31 7.05 -6.40 -15.65
C LYS A 31 6.07 -5.65 -14.73
N HIS A 32 4.97 -5.18 -15.29
CA HIS A 32 3.94 -4.47 -14.54
C HIS A 32 3.22 -5.44 -13.58
N GLU A 33 3.66 -5.52 -12.33
CA GLU A 33 2.96 -6.30 -11.30
C GLU A 33 1.75 -5.53 -10.79
N ILE A 34 0.56 -5.89 -11.27
CA ILE A 34 -0.69 -5.38 -10.73
C ILE A 34 -0.92 -6.05 -9.37
N LEU A 35 -0.31 -5.48 -8.34
CA LEU A 35 -0.55 -5.88 -6.96
C LEU A 35 -1.97 -5.46 -6.59
N LYS A 36 -2.91 -6.41 -6.68
CA LYS A 36 -4.22 -6.22 -6.05
C LYS A 36 -3.97 -5.99 -4.56
N PRO A 37 -4.42 -4.87 -3.97
CA PRO A 37 -4.26 -4.69 -2.54
C PRO A 37 -5.03 -5.81 -1.85
N ILE A 38 -4.29 -6.81 -1.37
CA ILE A 38 -4.82 -7.76 -0.42
C ILE A 38 -4.96 -6.92 0.84
N VAL A 39 -6.15 -6.36 1.06
CA VAL A 39 -6.54 -5.93 2.40
C VAL A 39 -6.52 -7.22 3.21
N LYS A 40 -5.38 -7.51 3.82
CA LYS A 40 -5.27 -8.48 4.89
C LYS A 40 -6.13 -7.88 6.00
N ARG A 41 -7.45 -8.08 5.94
CA ARG A 41 -8.31 -8.01 7.10
C ARG A 41 -7.82 -9.18 7.94
N SER A 42 -6.70 -8.97 8.64
CA SER A 42 -6.22 -9.97 9.57
C SER A 42 -7.41 -10.31 10.45
N VAL A 43 -7.59 -11.58 10.76
CA VAL A 43 -8.54 -11.97 11.81
C VAL A 43 -8.26 -11.14 13.08
N TRP A 44 -7.00 -10.73 13.26
CA TRP A 44 -6.49 -9.80 14.27
C TRP A 44 -7.07 -8.36 14.23
N ALA A 45 -7.41 -7.84 13.05
CA ALA A 45 -8.00 -6.52 12.85
C ALA A 45 -9.49 -6.59 12.52
N LYS A 46 -10.17 -7.71 12.84
CA LYS A 46 -11.63 -7.65 13.02
C LYS A 46 -11.89 -6.58 14.07
N PRO A 47 -12.69 -5.54 13.77
CA PRO A 47 -13.08 -4.60 14.81
C PRO A 47 -13.72 -5.41 15.94
N ILE A 48 -13.13 -5.36 17.13
CA ILE A 48 -13.58 -6.11 18.33
C ILE A 48 -15.08 -5.91 18.55
N LEU A 49 -15.60 -4.73 18.20
CA LEU A 49 -17.01 -4.35 18.29
C LEU A 49 -17.95 -4.99 17.26
N ARG A 50 -17.46 -5.78 16.30
CA ARG A 50 -18.30 -6.50 15.32
C ARG A 50 -18.63 -7.93 15.73
N ALA A 51 -18.02 -8.43 16.80
CA ALA A 51 -18.44 -9.68 17.44
C ALA A 51 -19.16 -9.31 18.74
N THR A 52 -20.32 -9.91 18.99
CA THR A 52 -20.96 -9.79 20.31
C THR A 52 -20.04 -10.43 21.35
N PRO A 53 -19.59 -9.70 22.38
CA PRO A 53 -18.79 -10.28 23.44
C PRO A 53 -19.60 -11.37 24.16
N PRO A 54 -18.94 -12.42 24.71
CA PRO A 54 -19.63 -13.52 25.37
C PRO A 54 -20.46 -13.07 26.59
N GLN A 55 -20.18 -11.88 27.12
CA GLN A 55 -20.88 -11.24 28.24
C GLN A 55 -21.99 -10.28 27.78
N HIS A 56 -22.30 -10.22 26.48
CA HIS A 56 -23.32 -9.31 25.96
C HIS A 56 -24.72 -9.76 26.38
N ILE A 57 -25.26 -9.10 27.39
CA ILE A 57 -26.67 -9.20 27.76
C ILE A 57 -27.47 -8.66 26.58
N LYS A 58 -28.34 -9.47 25.96
CA LYS A 58 -29.24 -8.97 24.91
C LYS A 58 -30.06 -7.83 25.49
N PHE A 59 -30.09 -6.67 24.82
CA PHE A 59 -30.98 -5.57 25.19
C PHE A 59 -32.42 -6.10 25.29
N GLY A 60 -33.02 -6.01 26.48
CA GLY A 60 -34.35 -6.56 26.77
C GLY A 60 -34.39 -7.93 27.48
N SER A 61 -33.24 -8.57 27.73
CA SER A 61 -33.19 -9.77 28.58
C SER A 61 -33.55 -9.42 30.02
N GLY A 62 -34.74 -9.82 30.47
CA GLY A 62 -35.29 -9.48 31.79
C GLY A 62 -36.57 -8.64 31.77
N ARG A 63 -37.10 -8.29 30.59
CA ARG A 63 -38.48 -7.77 30.45
C ARG A 63 -39.46 -8.91 30.14
N ASN A 64 -39.60 -9.83 31.08
CA ASN A 64 -40.72 -10.78 31.10
C ASN A 64 -41.57 -10.39 32.30
N ASN A 65 -42.80 -9.93 32.06
CA ASN A 65 -43.88 -9.95 33.04
C ASN A 65 -44.16 -11.40 33.46
#